data_AF-A0A975TV04-F1
#
_entry.id   AF-A0A975TV04-F1
#
_cell.length_a   1.000
_cell.length_b   1.000
_cell.length_c   1.000
_cell.angle_alpha   90.00
_cell.angle_beta   90.00
_cell.angle_gamma   90.00
#
_symmetry.space_group_name_H-M   'P 1'
#
loop_
_entity.id
_entity.type
_entity.pdbx_description
1 polymer ?
#
loop_
_entity_poly.entity_id
_entity_poly.type
_entity_poly.pdbx_seq_one_letter_code
_entity_poly.pdbx_strand_id
1 'polypeptide(L)'
;MQRFFSPEMPFSRFAWNTMLVSLAGLLPLLAIFVALTPGFATALSENQQALERFLRQVVTNGLPVVFVVNYLAFFLYASTNARGNLERRPGLVLFLDVAARLVAFIVLHILIYVLSADWFGSFGGSRATAVRVVAPTLARSAFFENISGVYLYATLVSAIPLYVSVIEGWLAQRRSFAHSRSRGTAVFLSLVLFGAVVVLLTGIGHLVSALQSSS
;
A
#
# COMPACT_ATOMS: atom_id res chain seq x y z
N MET A 1 7.48 0.76 16.13
CA MET A 1 7.94 1.58 14.99
C MET A 1 9.17 2.44 15.29
N GLN A 2 9.24 3.12 16.43
CA GLN A 2 10.36 4.04 16.75
C GLN A 2 11.77 3.40 16.72
N ARG A 3 11.89 2.11 17.08
CA ARG A 3 13.17 1.37 16.97
C ARG A 3 13.55 0.95 15.55
N PHE A 4 12.57 0.87 14.65
CA PHE A 4 12.76 0.33 13.29
C PHE A 4 12.86 1.44 12.23
N PHE A 5 12.32 2.64 12.51
CA PHE A 5 12.32 3.77 11.59
C PHE A 5 12.70 5.05 12.34
N SER A 6 13.85 5.62 11.99
CA SER A 6 14.36 6.91 12.46
C SER A 6 15.04 7.64 11.30
N PRO A 7 14.93 8.97 11.17
CA PRO A 7 15.64 9.73 10.14
C PRO A 7 17.16 9.66 10.27
N GLU A 8 17.67 9.42 11.47
CA GLU A 8 19.10 9.31 11.77
C GLU A 8 19.64 7.90 11.51
N MET A 9 18.77 6.94 11.18
CA MET A 9 19.17 5.57 10.88
C MET A 9 19.91 5.52 9.53
N PRO A 10 20.97 4.70 9.40
CA PRO A 10 21.60 4.46 8.11
C PRO A 10 20.60 4.03 7.04
N PHE A 11 20.71 4.59 5.84
CA PHE A 11 19.81 4.32 4.71
C PHE A 11 19.59 2.82 4.47
N SER A 12 20.66 2.02 4.50
CA SER A 12 20.59 0.57 4.26
C SER A 12 19.72 -0.16 5.28
N ARG A 13 19.77 0.22 6.55
CA ARG A 13 18.94 -0.39 7.61
C ARG A 13 17.48 0.03 7.46
N PHE A 14 17.23 1.30 7.14
CA PHE A 14 15.88 1.80 6.88
C PHE A 14 15.24 1.09 5.68
N ALA A 15 15.99 0.97 4.58
CA ALA A 15 15.57 0.26 3.38
C ALA A 15 15.32 -1.23 3.68
N TRP A 16 16.18 -1.88 4.44
CA TRP A 16 16.00 -3.29 4.83
C TRP A 16 14.72 -3.51 5.65
N ASN A 17 14.48 -2.68 6.68
CA ASN A 17 13.27 -2.76 7.49
C ASN A 17 12.01 -2.53 6.63
N THR A 18 12.07 -1.56 5.71
CA THR A 18 10.99 -1.30 4.75
C THR A 18 10.74 -2.51 3.84
N MET A 19 11.80 -3.15 3.34
CA MET A 19 11.70 -4.33 2.49
C MET A 19 11.02 -5.48 3.23
N LEU A 20 11.43 -5.76 4.47
CA LEU A 20 10.81 -6.82 5.29
C LEU A 20 9.33 -6.57 5.53
N VAL A 21 8.95 -5.33 5.88
CA VAL A 21 7.53 -4.96 6.09
C VAL A 21 6.73 -5.02 4.79
N SER A 22 7.36 -4.68 3.65
CA SER A 22 6.74 -4.77 2.32
C SER A 22 6.48 -6.22 1.93
N LEU A 23 7.45 -7.11 2.13
CA LEU A 23 7.30 -8.55 1.88
C LEU A 23 6.24 -9.17 2.80
N ALA A 24 6.24 -8.81 4.09
CA ALA A 24 5.25 -9.28 5.04
C ALA A 24 3.82 -8.83 4.70
N GLY A 25 3.65 -7.65 4.09
CA GLY A 25 2.35 -7.19 3.59
C GLY A 25 1.97 -7.81 2.24
N LEU A 26 2.94 -8.03 1.36
CA LEU A 26 2.71 -8.47 -0.02
C LEU A 26 2.46 -9.97 -0.15
N LEU A 27 3.29 -10.82 0.48
CA LEU A 27 3.24 -12.27 0.27
C LEU A 27 1.90 -12.90 0.69
N PRO A 28 1.31 -12.58 1.86
CA PRO A 28 0.02 -13.14 2.25
C PRO A 28 -1.10 -12.73 1.28
N LEU A 29 -1.09 -11.47 0.82
CA LEU A 29 -2.10 -10.98 -0.11
C LEU A 29 -1.95 -11.58 -1.50
N LEU A 30 -0.72 -11.88 -1.96
CA LEU A 30 -0.52 -12.65 -3.19
C LEU A 30 -1.09 -14.05 -3.07
N ALA A 31 -0.87 -14.73 -1.93
CA ALA A 31 -1.44 -16.06 -1.70
C ALA A 31 -2.98 -16.02 -1.74
N ILE A 32 -3.58 -15.01 -1.08
CA ILE A 32 -5.03 -14.78 -1.11
C ILE A 32 -5.51 -14.50 -2.53
N PHE A 33 -4.82 -13.63 -3.28
CA PHE A 33 -5.18 -13.32 -4.67
C PHE A 33 -5.16 -14.56 -5.57
N VAL A 34 -4.11 -15.39 -5.45
CA VAL A 34 -4.01 -16.64 -6.20
C VAL A 34 -5.13 -17.62 -5.83
N ALA A 35 -5.47 -17.72 -4.54
CA ALA A 35 -6.53 -18.60 -4.06
C ALA A 35 -7.93 -18.11 -4.47
N LEU A 36 -8.17 -16.80 -4.50
CA LEU A 36 -9.47 -16.21 -4.83
C LEU A 36 -9.70 -16.06 -6.34
N THR A 37 -8.64 -16.05 -7.16
CA THR A 37 -8.77 -15.92 -8.62
C THR A 37 -9.09 -17.29 -9.25
N PRO A 38 -10.30 -17.50 -9.80
CA PRO A 38 -10.71 -18.81 -10.30
C PRO A 38 -9.77 -19.35 -11.37
N GLY A 39 -9.33 -20.61 -11.20
CA GLY A 39 -8.43 -21.31 -12.13
C GLY A 39 -6.98 -20.82 -12.13
N PHE A 40 -6.65 -19.75 -11.40
CA PHE A 40 -5.31 -19.16 -11.45
C PHE A 40 -4.27 -20.03 -10.73
N ALA A 41 -4.62 -20.59 -9.57
CA ALA A 41 -3.74 -21.53 -8.86
C ALA A 41 -3.35 -22.73 -9.75
N THR A 42 -4.33 -23.34 -10.41
CA THR A 42 -4.12 -24.44 -11.37
C THR A 42 -3.26 -24.00 -12.54
N ALA A 43 -3.54 -22.84 -13.13
CA ALA A 43 -2.75 -22.30 -14.23
C ALA A 43 -1.28 -22.06 -13.86
N LEU A 44 -1.01 -21.64 -12.62
CA LEU A 44 0.36 -21.46 -12.13
C LEU A 44 1.07 -22.79 -11.82
N SER A 45 0.35 -23.81 -11.33
CA SER A 45 0.95 -25.12 -11.03
C SER A 45 1.21 -25.97 -12.27
N GLU A 46 0.36 -25.84 -13.29
CA GLU A 46 0.44 -26.67 -14.51
C GLU A 46 1.31 -26.03 -15.60
N ASN A 47 1.56 -24.72 -15.54
CA ASN A 47 2.32 -24.00 -16.54
C ASN A 47 3.51 -23.22 -15.93
N GLN A 48 4.70 -23.82 -16.06
CA GLN A 48 5.97 -23.23 -15.62
C GLN A 48 6.18 -21.80 -16.17
N GLN A 49 5.83 -21.56 -17.44
CA GLN A 49 6.00 -20.23 -18.05
C GLN A 49 5.04 -19.20 -17.45
N ALA A 50 3.82 -19.62 -17.07
CA ALA A 50 2.88 -18.75 -16.38
C ALA A 50 3.40 -18.36 -14.99
N LEU A 51 3.95 -19.33 -14.25
CA LEU A 51 4.58 -19.09 -12.95
C LEU A 51 5.77 -18.12 -13.06
N GLU A 52 6.67 -18.34 -14.02
CA GLU A 52 7.83 -17.47 -14.22
C GLU A 52 7.43 -16.02 -14.58
N ARG A 53 6.41 -15.85 -15.44
CA ARG A 53 5.88 -14.52 -15.78
C ARG A 53 5.23 -13.85 -14.58
N PHE A 54 4.47 -14.60 -13.79
CA PHE A 54 3.84 -14.09 -12.57
C PHE A 54 4.88 -13.66 -11.53
N LEU A 55 5.87 -14.51 -11.24
CA LEU A 55 6.95 -14.19 -10.30
C LEU A 55 7.78 -13.01 -10.80
N ARG A 56 8.10 -12.96 -12.09
CA ARG A 56 8.78 -11.80 -12.69
C ARG A 56 7.96 -10.53 -12.48
N GLN A 57 6.66 -10.54 -12.81
CA GLN A 57 5.77 -9.40 -12.61
C GLN A 57 5.75 -8.94 -11.13
N VAL A 58 5.69 -9.88 -10.19
CA VAL A 58 5.74 -9.57 -8.76
C VAL A 58 7.09 -8.95 -8.37
N VAL A 59 8.21 -9.53 -8.80
CA VAL A 59 9.55 -9.09 -8.40
C VAL A 59 9.99 -7.80 -9.09
N THR A 60 9.64 -7.60 -10.35
CA THR A 60 10.11 -6.45 -11.15
C THR A 60 9.14 -5.28 -11.16
N ASN A 61 7.89 -5.47 -10.72
CA ASN A 61 6.88 -4.42 -10.70
C ASN A 61 6.25 -4.30 -9.31
N GLY A 62 5.60 -5.36 -8.83
CA GLY A 62 4.87 -5.34 -7.56
C GLY A 62 5.69 -4.97 -6.34
N LEU A 63 6.77 -5.70 -6.09
CA LEU A 63 7.66 -5.49 -4.95
C LEU A 63 8.30 -4.08 -4.98
N PRO A 64 8.87 -3.59 -6.10
CA PRO A 64 9.33 -2.22 -6.21
C PRO A 64 8.26 -1.18 -5.88
N VAL A 65 7.04 -1.35 -6.39
CA VAL A 65 5.92 -0.44 -6.11
C VAL A 65 5.60 -0.39 -4.62
N VAL A 66 5.39 -1.55 -4.00
CA VAL A 66 5.07 -1.64 -2.57
C VAL A 66 6.21 -1.08 -1.72
N PHE A 67 7.46 -1.40 -2.08
CA PHE A 67 8.64 -0.91 -1.39
C PHE A 67 8.75 0.61 -1.44
N VAL A 68 8.65 1.23 -2.63
CA VAL A 68 8.78 2.69 -2.78
C VAL A 68 7.68 3.42 -2.00
N VAL A 69 6.43 2.95 -2.12
CA VAL A 69 5.31 3.56 -1.39
C VAL A 69 5.50 3.45 0.12
N ASN A 70 5.86 2.27 0.62
CA ASN A 70 6.14 2.05 2.05
C ASN A 70 7.34 2.88 2.52
N TYR A 71 8.40 2.97 1.73
CA TYR A 71 9.60 3.73 2.07
C TYR A 71 9.26 5.20 2.26
N LEU A 72 8.58 5.81 1.29
CA LEU A 72 8.17 7.21 1.34
C LEU A 72 7.27 7.48 2.57
N ALA A 73 6.27 6.64 2.79
CA ALA A 73 5.34 6.79 3.90
C ALA A 73 6.03 6.64 5.28
N PHE A 74 6.87 5.62 5.45
CA PHE A 74 7.63 5.44 6.69
C PHE A 74 8.66 6.54 6.91
N PHE A 75 9.26 7.08 5.85
CA PHE A 75 10.20 8.19 5.94
C PHE A 75 9.49 9.48 6.38
N LEU A 76 8.32 9.78 5.80
CA LEU A 76 7.48 10.90 6.21
C LEU A 76 7.03 10.76 7.67
N TYR A 77 6.65 9.56 8.10
CA TYR A 77 6.34 9.25 9.49
C TYR A 77 7.53 9.50 10.41
N ALA A 78 8.69 8.94 10.10
CA ALA A 78 9.91 9.08 10.92
C ALA A 78 10.32 10.56 11.03
N SER A 79 10.22 11.32 9.94
CA SER A 79 10.50 12.75 9.89
C SER A 79 9.51 13.57 10.74
N THR A 80 8.24 13.18 10.73
CA THR A 80 7.20 13.83 11.55
C THR A 80 7.36 13.50 13.02
N ASN A 81 7.78 12.27 13.34
CA ASN A 81 8.09 11.85 14.71
C ASN A 81 9.24 12.62 15.33
N ALA A 82 10.34 12.78 14.58
CA ALA A 82 11.52 13.50 15.07
C ALA A 82 11.21 14.96 15.47
N ARG A 83 10.17 15.56 14.89
CA ARG A 83 9.70 16.92 15.22
C ARG A 83 8.75 16.98 16.42
N GLY A 84 8.48 15.87 17.10
CA GLY A 84 7.56 15.80 18.25
C GLY A 84 6.09 16.03 17.90
N ASN A 85 5.72 15.93 16.61
CA ASN A 85 4.36 16.24 16.15
C ASN A 85 3.37 15.08 16.32
N LEU A 86 3.87 13.87 16.56
CA LEU A 86 3.05 12.65 16.67
C LEU A 86 2.06 12.72 17.84
N GLU A 87 2.54 13.20 18.98
CA GLU A 87 1.75 13.35 20.20
C GLU A 87 0.73 14.50 20.11
N ARG A 88 1.10 15.56 19.39
CA ARG A 88 0.26 16.77 19.28
C ARG A 88 -0.90 16.59 18.32
N ARG A 89 -0.73 15.82 17.22
CA ARG A 89 -1.72 15.71 16.13
C ARG A 89 -1.74 14.32 15.50
N PRO A 90 -2.13 13.26 16.23
CA PRO A 90 -2.13 11.88 15.71
C PRO A 90 -3.01 11.73 14.47
N GLY A 91 -4.20 12.36 14.45
CA GLY A 91 -5.10 12.31 13.29
C GLY A 91 -4.48 12.88 12.01
N LEU A 92 -3.71 13.97 12.11
CA LEU A 92 -3.00 14.54 10.97
C LEU A 92 -1.92 13.59 10.45
N VAL A 93 -1.18 12.93 11.34
CA VAL A 93 -0.15 11.96 10.94
C VAL A 93 -0.76 10.77 10.20
N LEU A 94 -1.86 10.22 10.73
CA LEU A 94 -2.57 9.10 10.10
C LEU A 94 -3.14 9.50 8.73
N PHE A 95 -3.75 10.68 8.64
CA PHE A 95 -4.26 11.21 7.37
C PHE A 95 -3.15 11.40 6.34
N LEU A 96 -2.03 12.02 6.73
CA LEU A 96 -0.90 12.25 5.83
C LEU A 96 -0.26 10.94 5.37
N ASP A 97 -0.17 9.92 6.22
CA ASP A 97 0.34 8.60 5.82
C ASP A 97 -0.57 7.94 4.78
N VAL A 98 -1.90 7.89 5.01
CA VAL A 98 -2.86 7.37 4.04
C VAL A 98 -2.79 8.14 2.72
N ALA A 99 -2.83 9.48 2.78
CA ALA A 99 -2.77 10.33 1.60
C ALA A 99 -1.47 10.13 0.82
N ALA A 100 -0.32 10.10 1.51
CA ALA A 100 0.98 9.87 0.88
C ALA A 100 1.03 8.52 0.18
N ARG A 101 0.50 7.45 0.79
CA ARG A 101 0.45 6.12 0.18
C ARG A 101 -0.38 6.11 -1.10
N LEU A 102 -1.60 6.66 -1.05
CA LEU A 102 -2.50 6.69 -2.19
C LEU A 102 -1.92 7.52 -3.33
N VAL A 103 -1.43 8.72 -3.04
CA VAL A 103 -0.81 9.60 -4.05
C VAL A 103 0.42 8.94 -4.65
N ALA A 104 1.33 8.41 -3.82
CA ALA A 104 2.54 7.74 -4.31
C ALA A 104 2.19 6.52 -5.18
N PHE A 105 1.19 5.73 -4.78
CA PHE A 105 0.74 4.57 -5.54
C PHE A 105 0.20 4.95 -6.92
N ILE A 106 -0.65 5.99 -6.99
CA ILE A 106 -1.23 6.51 -8.23
C ILE A 106 -0.14 7.08 -9.13
N VAL A 107 0.72 7.96 -8.60
CA VAL A 107 1.80 8.59 -9.35
C VAL A 107 2.75 7.53 -9.90
N LEU A 108 3.12 6.54 -9.10
CA LEU A 108 4.02 5.48 -9.54
C LEU A 108 3.38 4.62 -10.64
N HIS A 109 2.08 4.33 -10.57
CA HIS A 109 1.37 3.65 -11.67
C HIS A 109 1.37 4.45 -12.96
N ILE A 110 1.09 5.76 -12.89
CA ILE A 110 1.15 6.65 -14.05
C ILE A 110 2.55 6.62 -14.66
N LEU A 111 3.60 6.78 -13.83
CA LEU A 111 4.98 6.78 -14.28
C LEU A 111 5.35 5.46 -14.95
N ILE A 112 5.04 4.32 -14.31
CA ILE A 112 5.31 3.00 -14.89
C ILE A 112 4.60 2.83 -16.23
N TYR A 113 3.34 3.25 -16.35
CA TYR A 113 2.57 3.09 -17.58
C TYR A 113 3.09 3.98 -18.71
N VAL A 114 3.43 5.23 -18.40
CA VAL A 114 4.02 6.17 -19.37
C VAL A 114 5.40 5.68 -19.83
N LEU A 115 6.27 5.27 -18.92
CA LEU A 115 7.57 4.70 -19.27
C LEU A 115 7.43 3.41 -20.07
N SER A 116 6.42 2.59 -19.76
CA SER A 116 6.16 1.37 -20.53
C SER A 116 5.67 1.67 -21.95
N ALA A 117 4.92 2.76 -22.13
CA ALA A 117 4.54 3.24 -23.47
C ALA A 117 5.76 3.70 -24.26
N ASP A 118 6.64 4.49 -23.64
CA ASP A 118 7.82 5.05 -24.29
C ASP A 118 8.88 3.99 -24.62
N TRP A 119 9.18 3.06 -23.71
CA TRP A 119 10.30 2.12 -23.85
C TRP A 119 9.91 0.79 -24.49
N PHE A 120 8.69 0.33 -24.26
CA PHE A 120 8.24 -1.00 -24.71
C PHE A 120 7.10 -0.92 -25.73
N GLY A 121 6.68 0.29 -26.16
CA GLY A 121 5.54 0.46 -27.07
C GLY A 121 4.20 0.01 -26.47
N SER A 122 4.11 -0.12 -25.14
CA SER A 122 2.86 -0.49 -24.46
C SER A 122 1.77 0.53 -24.75
N PHE A 123 0.50 0.12 -24.72
CA PHE A 123 -0.63 1.01 -25.05
C PHE A 123 -0.54 1.65 -26.45
N GLY A 124 0.12 0.97 -27.40
CA GLY A 124 0.38 1.49 -28.74
C GLY A 124 1.38 2.64 -28.79
N GLY A 125 2.23 2.79 -27.76
CA GLY A 125 3.21 3.89 -27.64
C GLY A 125 2.59 5.23 -27.21
N SER A 126 1.29 5.28 -26.90
CA SER A 126 0.60 6.53 -26.54
C SER A 126 0.59 6.76 -25.04
N ARG A 127 1.30 7.82 -24.59
CA ARG A 127 1.25 8.29 -23.19
C ARG A 127 -0.15 8.66 -22.74
N ALA A 128 -0.95 9.25 -23.63
CA ALA A 128 -2.34 9.62 -23.32
C ALA A 128 -3.20 8.38 -23.04
N THR A 129 -3.03 7.33 -23.84
CA THR A 129 -3.70 6.04 -23.61
C THR A 129 -3.21 5.40 -22.31
N ALA A 130 -1.90 5.44 -22.05
CA ALA A 130 -1.31 4.94 -20.82
C ALA A 130 -1.90 5.60 -19.57
N VAL A 131 -2.09 6.93 -19.57
CA VAL A 131 -2.73 7.66 -18.45
C VAL A 131 -4.21 7.31 -18.34
N ARG A 132 -4.94 7.21 -19.46
CA ARG A 132 -6.39 6.92 -19.45
C ARG A 132 -6.73 5.58 -18.79
N VAL A 133 -5.88 4.58 -18.93
CA VAL A 133 -6.13 3.25 -18.33
C VAL A 133 -5.81 3.18 -16.84
N VAL A 134 -5.19 4.20 -16.25
CA VAL A 134 -4.86 4.19 -14.80
C VAL A 134 -6.12 4.21 -13.95
N ALA A 135 -7.07 5.09 -14.26
CA ALA A 135 -8.34 5.17 -13.50
C ALA A 135 -9.12 3.84 -13.47
N PRO A 136 -9.40 3.16 -14.60
CA PRO A 136 -10.08 1.86 -14.57
C PRO A 136 -9.23 0.77 -13.90
N THR A 137 -7.90 0.78 -14.05
CA THR A 137 -7.02 -0.13 -13.31
C THR A 137 -7.18 0.05 -11.81
N LEU A 138 -7.15 1.29 -11.32
CA LEU A 138 -7.26 1.61 -9.89
C LEU A 138 -8.65 1.28 -9.34
N ALA A 139 -9.71 1.50 -10.12
CA ALA A 139 -11.07 1.10 -9.73
C ALA A 139 -11.14 -0.41 -9.48
N ARG A 140 -10.63 -1.22 -10.42
CA ARG A 140 -10.53 -2.68 -10.25
C ARG A 140 -9.57 -3.09 -9.13
N SER A 141 -8.50 -2.32 -8.91
CA SER A 141 -7.59 -2.53 -7.77
C SER A 141 -8.30 -2.33 -6.43
N ALA A 142 -9.23 -1.38 -6.32
CA ALA A 142 -10.02 -1.17 -5.11
C ALA A 142 -10.91 -2.39 -4.79
N PHE A 143 -11.41 -3.09 -5.81
CA PHE A 143 -12.17 -4.34 -5.65
C PHE A 143 -11.30 -5.60 -5.52
N PHE A 144 -9.97 -5.46 -5.46
CA PHE A 144 -9.03 -6.58 -5.42
C PHE A 144 -9.11 -7.52 -6.65
N GLU A 145 -9.55 -7.00 -7.80
CA GLU A 145 -9.78 -7.78 -9.02
C GLU A 145 -8.55 -7.90 -9.94
N ASN A 146 -7.47 -7.22 -9.60
CA ASN A 146 -6.23 -7.25 -10.37
C ASN A 146 -5.00 -7.24 -9.47
N ILE A 147 -3.86 -7.56 -10.05
CA ILE A 147 -2.60 -7.66 -9.30
C ILE A 147 -2.15 -6.32 -8.70
N SER A 148 -2.50 -5.19 -9.34
CA SER A 148 -2.30 -3.85 -8.76
C SER A 148 -3.08 -3.66 -7.47
N GLY A 149 -4.26 -4.27 -7.34
CA GLY A 149 -5.02 -4.33 -6.08
C GLY A 149 -4.19 -4.97 -4.98
N VAL A 150 -3.56 -6.12 -5.26
CA VAL A 150 -2.67 -6.78 -4.30
C VAL A 150 -1.59 -5.81 -3.79
N TYR A 151 -0.99 -5.03 -4.70
CA TYR A 151 0.04 -4.07 -4.34
C TYR A 151 -0.53 -2.90 -3.51
N LEU A 152 -1.69 -2.37 -3.89
CA LEU A 152 -2.37 -1.31 -3.14
C LEU A 152 -2.64 -1.76 -1.70
N TYR A 153 -3.30 -2.91 -1.54
CA TYR A 153 -3.64 -3.44 -0.23
C TYR A 153 -2.39 -3.82 0.58
N ALA A 154 -1.31 -4.29 -0.06
CA ALA A 154 -0.05 -4.55 0.62
C ALA A 154 0.51 -3.28 1.28
N THR A 155 0.46 -2.13 0.58
CA THR A 155 0.90 -0.85 1.16
C THR A 155 0.03 -0.40 2.34
N LEU A 156 -1.27 -0.72 2.34
CA LEU A 156 -2.20 -0.36 3.41
C LEU A 156 -2.03 -1.27 4.63
N VAL A 157 -1.89 -2.58 4.42
CA VAL A 157 -1.65 -3.57 5.49
C VAL A 157 -0.30 -3.32 6.17
N SER A 158 0.74 -3.00 5.39
CA SER A 158 2.05 -2.60 5.92
C SER A 158 2.00 -1.38 6.85
N ALA A 159 0.95 -0.56 6.78
CA ALA A 159 0.78 0.62 7.63
C ALA A 159 0.20 0.31 9.02
N ILE A 160 -0.41 -0.87 9.22
CA ILE A 160 -1.08 -1.21 10.49
C ILE A 160 -0.14 -1.05 11.71
N PRO A 161 1.12 -1.54 11.70
CA PRO A 161 2.03 -1.34 12.83
C PRO A 161 2.34 0.14 13.11
N LEU A 162 2.28 1.00 12.09
CA LEU A 162 2.42 2.44 12.22
C LEU A 162 1.21 3.01 12.94
N TYR A 163 0.00 2.70 12.49
CA TYR A 163 -1.23 3.17 13.12
C TYR A 163 -1.31 2.76 14.58
N VAL A 164 -0.93 1.52 14.90
CA VAL A 164 -0.87 1.03 16.28
C VAL A 164 0.08 1.89 17.11
N SER A 165 1.28 2.16 16.60
CA SER A 165 2.28 2.97 17.31
C SER A 165 1.81 4.41 17.57
N VAL A 166 1.09 5.02 16.62
CA VAL A 166 0.55 6.40 16.78
C VAL A 166 -0.58 6.43 17.79
N ILE A 167 -1.54 5.52 17.66
CA ILE A 167 -2.73 5.48 18.49
C ILE A 167 -2.36 5.09 19.92
N GLU A 168 -1.45 4.13 20.10
CA GLU A 168 -0.95 3.72 21.41
C GLU A 168 -0.26 4.88 22.13
N GLY A 169 0.63 5.63 21.46
CA GLY A 169 1.29 6.79 22.05
C GLY A 169 0.31 7.87 22.49
N TRP A 170 -0.69 8.17 21.64
CA TRP A 170 -1.75 9.12 21.98
C TRP A 170 -2.63 8.65 23.17
N LEU A 171 -2.99 7.37 23.21
CA LEU A 171 -3.76 6.79 24.31
C LEU A 171 -2.98 6.84 25.63
N ALA A 172 -1.70 6.50 25.62
CA ALA A 172 -0.84 6.49 26.81
C ALA A 172 -0.68 7.90 27.41
N GLN A 173 -0.67 8.94 26.59
CA GLN A 173 -0.52 10.32 27.05
C GLN A 173 -1.82 10.93 27.59
N ARG A 174 -2.97 10.61 27.01
CA ARG A 174 -4.27 11.15 27.44
C ARG A 174 -4.85 10.45 28.67
N ARG A 175 -4.39 9.24 28.96
CA ARG A 175 -5.09 8.29 29.80
C ARG A 175 -4.02 7.50 30.53
N SER A 176 -3.99 7.59 31.87
CA SER A 176 -3.11 6.77 32.74
C SER A 176 -3.53 5.29 32.71
N PHE A 177 -3.57 4.70 31.52
CA PHE A 177 -3.98 3.33 31.27
C PHE A 177 -2.77 2.41 31.43
N ALA A 178 -3.02 1.22 31.99
CA ALA A 178 -2.03 0.15 31.96
C ALA A 178 -1.65 -0.19 30.51
N HIS A 179 -0.35 -0.26 30.23
CA HIS A 179 0.25 -0.42 28.88
C HIS A 179 -0.34 -1.58 28.05
N SER A 180 -0.75 -2.68 28.71
CA SER A 180 -1.39 -3.81 28.04
C SER A 180 -2.78 -3.46 27.46
N ARG A 181 -3.58 -2.67 28.21
CA ARG A 181 -4.93 -2.28 27.79
C ARG A 181 -4.89 -1.23 26.66
N SER A 182 -3.89 -0.34 26.64
CA SER A 182 -3.72 0.65 25.56
C SER A 182 -3.38 0.00 24.22
N ARG A 183 -2.57 -1.05 24.21
CA ARG A 183 -2.15 -1.74 22.98
C ARG A 183 -3.32 -2.46 22.30
N GLY A 184 -4.16 -3.17 23.06
CA GLY A 184 -5.35 -3.84 22.49
C GLY A 184 -6.30 -2.86 21.81
N THR A 185 -6.58 -1.73 22.46
CA THR A 185 -7.40 -0.65 21.87
C THR A 185 -6.75 -0.04 20.63
N ALA A 186 -5.43 0.18 20.65
CA ALA A 186 -4.72 0.72 19.49
C ALA A 186 -4.77 -0.21 18.28
N VAL A 187 -4.64 -1.53 18.47
CA VAL A 187 -4.81 -2.53 17.41
C VAL A 187 -6.23 -2.48 16.85
N PHE A 188 -7.25 -2.50 17.70
CA PHE A 188 -8.64 -2.41 17.25
C PHE A 188 -8.91 -1.14 16.43
N LEU A 189 -8.50 0.03 16.93
CA LEU A 189 -8.68 1.29 16.21
C LEU A 189 -7.90 1.35 14.89
N SER A 190 -6.72 0.74 14.82
CA SER A 190 -5.93 0.64 13.59
C SER A 190 -6.62 -0.22 12.54
N LEU A 191 -7.25 -1.32 12.95
CA LEU A 191 -8.05 -2.18 12.07
C LEU A 191 -9.33 -1.48 11.60
N VAL A 192 -9.99 -0.72 12.48
CA VAL A 192 -11.15 0.12 12.11
C VAL A 192 -10.74 1.17 11.09
N LEU A 193 -9.62 1.87 11.30
CA LEU A 193 -9.10 2.85 10.34
C LEU A 193 -8.77 2.18 8.99
N PHE A 194 -8.08 1.04 9.01
CA PHE A 194 -7.82 0.25 7.81
C PHE A 194 -9.14 -0.09 7.08
N GLY A 195 -10.13 -0.63 7.79
CA GLY A 195 -11.44 -0.95 7.22
C GLY A 195 -12.16 0.28 6.65
N ALA A 196 -12.09 1.42 7.33
CA ALA A 196 -12.67 2.67 6.83
C ALA A 196 -12.00 3.15 5.53
N VAL A 197 -10.66 3.04 5.43
CA VAL A 197 -9.92 3.34 4.19
C VAL A 197 -10.32 2.38 3.08
N VAL A 198 -10.47 1.09 3.36
CA VAL A 198 -10.93 0.09 2.38
C VAL A 198 -12.33 0.45 1.87
N VAL A 199 -13.29 0.72 2.76
CA VAL A 199 -14.65 1.12 2.37
C VAL A 199 -14.63 2.38 1.51
N LEU A 200 -13.82 3.37 1.87
CA LEU A 200 -13.67 4.60 1.09
C LEU A 200 -13.11 4.33 -0.30
N LEU A 201 -12.05 3.52 -0.41
CA LEU A 201 -11.44 3.14 -1.69
C LEU A 201 -12.43 2.39 -2.58
N THR A 202 -13.16 1.43 -2.02
CA THR A 202 -14.20 0.69 -2.76
C THR A 202 -15.33 1.61 -3.22
N GLY A 203 -15.76 2.55 -2.37
CA GLY A 203 -16.75 3.57 -2.74
C GLY A 203 -16.28 4.47 -3.89
N ILE A 204 -15.03 4.95 -3.84
CA ILE A 204 -14.40 5.72 -4.92
C ILE A 204 -14.30 4.87 -6.19
N GLY A 205 -13.87 3.61 -6.07
CA GLY A 205 -13.79 2.66 -7.18
C GLY A 205 -15.14 2.46 -7.86
N HIS A 206 -16.21 2.31 -7.08
CA HIS A 206 -17.57 2.21 -7.61
C HIS A 206 -18.00 3.48 -8.36
N LEU A 207 -17.70 4.66 -7.82
CA LEU A 207 -18.01 5.93 -8.47
C LEU A 207 -17.26 6.07 -9.80
N VAL A 208 -15.98 5.74 -9.82
CA VAL A 208 -15.14 5.77 -11.04
C VAL A 208 -15.70 4.81 -12.08
N SER A 209 -16.03 3.57 -11.70
CA SER A 209 -16.62 2.60 -12.62
C SER A 209 -17.97 3.06 -13.19
N ALA A 210 -18.82 3.71 -12.39
CA ALA A 210 -20.11 4.24 -12.83
C ALA A 210 -19.98 5.43 -13.81
N LEU A 211 -18.98 6.30 -13.58
CA LEU A 211 -18.67 7.41 -14.49
C LEU A 211 -18.09 6.91 -15.83
N GLN A 212 -17.41 5.76 -15.83
CA GLN A 212 -16.84 5.16 -17.04
C GLN A 212 -17.86 4.37 -17.85
N SER A 213 -18.89 3.80 -17.22
CA SER A 213 -19.97 3.10 -17.95
C SER A 213 -20.98 4.05 -18.60
N SER A 214 -20.93 5.34 -18.28
CA SER A 214 -21.81 6.37 -18.81
C SER A 214 -21.19 7.24 -19.92
N SER A 215 -19.92 7.00 -20.27
CA SER A 215 -19.15 7.67 -21.33
C SER A 215 -18.89 6.75 -22.52
#